data_AF-A0A8X7UM19-F1
#
_entry.id   AF-A0A8X7UM19-F1
#
_cell.length_a   1.000
_cell.length_b   1.000
_cell.length_c   1.000
_cell.angle_alpha   90.00
_cell.angle_beta   90.00
_cell.angle_gamma   90.00
#
_symmetry.space_group_name_H-M   'P 1'
#
loop_
_entity.id
_entity.type
_entity.pdbx_description
1 polymer ?
#
loop_
_entity_poly.entity_id
_entity_poly.type
_entity_poly.pdbx_seq_one_letter_code
_entity_poly.pdbx_strand_id
1 'polypeptide(L)'
;MESEKSVNNYNTNDIVDASDYDDYSNTDPTSYFRNISLRYFAVEPLRMLTEHARHKELCLENGNPEAHYIEGLLQFFVHKEKQRGLIHLRQSATGNNANGMYLYGLLMLAKCHYRTGKKYLDKLQ
;
A
#
# COMPACT_ATOMS: atom_id res chain seq x y z
N MET A 1 42.86 9.72 22.48
CA MET A 1 42.49 9.66 23.91
C MET A 1 42.88 11.03 24.47
N GLU A 2 42.01 11.93 24.87
CA GLU A 2 40.61 11.85 25.32
C GLU A 2 39.81 13.08 24.87
N SER A 3 38.49 12.92 24.93
CA SER A 3 37.40 13.73 24.43
C SER A 3 37.33 15.18 24.91
N GLU A 4 37.00 16.07 23.98
CA GLU A 4 36.55 17.43 24.25
C GLU A 4 35.21 17.43 25.01
N LYS A 5 35.17 18.32 26.01
CA LYS A 5 34.04 18.59 26.91
C LYS A 5 32.83 19.10 26.13
N SER A 6 31.66 18.50 26.32
CA SER A 6 30.39 19.21 26.09
C SER A 6 29.94 19.86 27.40
N VAL A 7 30.04 21.18 27.43
CA VAL A 7 29.30 22.06 28.32
C VAL A 7 27.96 22.25 27.63
N ASN A 8 26.84 21.86 28.26
CA ASN A 8 25.52 22.47 28.10
C ASN A 8 24.57 21.88 29.14
N ASN A 9 24.53 22.56 30.29
CA ASN A 9 23.52 22.41 31.33
C ASN A 9 22.31 23.26 30.91
N TYR A 10 21.21 22.63 30.51
CA TYR A 10 19.94 23.34 30.36
C TYR A 10 19.04 23.00 31.55
N ASN A 11 18.82 24.05 32.34
CA ASN A 11 17.99 24.13 33.52
C ASN A 11 16.51 24.07 33.09
N THR A 12 15.86 22.91 33.26
CA THR A 12 14.45 22.72 32.93
C THR A 12 13.57 23.30 34.03
N ASN A 13 13.19 24.58 33.91
CA ASN A 13 12.18 25.20 34.78
C ASN A 13 11.39 26.30 34.05
N ASP A 14 10.99 26.03 32.81
CA ASP A 14 9.93 26.81 32.16
C ASP A 14 8.71 25.91 32.00
N ILE A 15 7.72 26.19 32.86
CA ILE A 15 6.36 25.69 32.80
C ILE A 15 5.74 26.30 31.54
N VAL A 16 5.78 25.56 30.43
CA VAL A 16 5.03 25.89 29.23
C VAL A 16 3.77 25.04 29.25
N ASP A 17 2.65 25.74 29.31
CA ASP A 17 1.26 25.28 29.31
C ASP A 17 1.05 24.10 28.33
N ALA A 18 0.87 22.91 28.90
CA ALA A 18 0.68 21.65 28.18
C ALA A 18 -0.78 21.49 27.74
N SER A 19 -1.28 22.41 26.92
CA SER A 19 -2.69 22.42 26.49
C SER A 19 -2.92 22.41 24.98
N ASP A 20 -1.89 22.19 24.14
CA ASP A 20 -2.09 22.22 22.68
C ASP A 20 -1.31 21.17 21.87
N TYR A 21 -1.01 20.04 22.48
CA TYR A 21 -0.57 18.84 21.75
C TYR A 21 -1.42 17.67 22.22
N ASP A 22 -2.30 17.23 21.33
CA ASP A 22 -2.75 15.84 21.13
C ASP A 22 -4.26 15.76 20.82
N ASP A 23 -4.70 16.50 19.80
CA ASP A 23 -5.76 16.02 18.90
C ASP A 23 -5.14 15.20 17.75
N TYR A 24 -4.20 14.31 18.09
CA TYR A 24 -3.88 13.19 17.21
C TYR A 24 -4.93 12.13 17.45
N SER A 25 -6.05 12.28 16.74
CA SER A 25 -7.11 11.29 16.65
C SER A 25 -6.51 9.88 16.63
N ASN A 26 -6.96 9.05 17.56
CA ASN A 26 -6.77 7.60 17.58
C ASN A 26 -7.30 6.97 16.28
N THR A 27 -6.61 7.16 15.15
CA THR A 27 -6.84 6.37 13.96
C THR A 27 -6.18 5.03 14.19
N ASP A 28 -7.01 4.02 14.43
CA ASP A 28 -6.65 2.61 14.38
C ASP A 28 -5.58 2.38 13.29
N PRO A 29 -4.37 1.88 13.62
CA PRO A 29 -3.30 1.62 12.65
C PRO A 29 -3.79 0.80 11.44
N THR A 30 -4.81 -0.02 11.64
CA THR A 30 -5.51 -0.79 10.59
C THR A 30 -6.10 0.13 9.51
N SER A 31 -6.73 1.23 9.91
CA SER A 31 -7.30 2.24 9.02
C SER A 31 -6.21 2.97 8.24
N TYR A 32 -5.07 3.26 8.87
CA TYR A 32 -3.96 3.95 8.20
C TYR A 32 -3.42 3.14 7.02
N PHE A 33 -3.01 1.89 7.24
CA PHE A 33 -2.41 1.07 6.18
C PHE A 33 -3.40 0.69 5.08
N ARG A 34 -4.69 0.57 5.43
CA ARG A 34 -5.74 0.35 4.44
C ARG A 34 -5.90 1.51 3.45
N ASN A 35 -5.69 2.74 3.91
CA ASN A 35 -6.07 3.95 3.18
C ASN A 35 -4.88 4.77 2.65
N ILE A 36 -3.64 4.48 3.08
CA ILE A 36 -2.46 5.16 2.55
C ILE A 36 -2.32 4.92 1.04
N SER A 37 -1.99 5.97 0.28
CA SER A 37 -1.74 5.85 -1.15
C SER A 37 -0.33 5.33 -1.42
N LEU A 38 -0.25 4.35 -2.30
CA LEU A 38 0.93 3.72 -2.85
C LEU A 38 1.08 4.02 -4.35
N ARG A 39 0.40 5.06 -4.88
CA ARG A 39 0.37 5.41 -6.31
C ARG A 39 1.76 5.55 -6.92
N TYR A 40 2.72 6.08 -6.16
CA TYR A 40 4.12 6.16 -6.59
C TYR A 40 4.67 4.78 -6.99
N PHE A 41 4.41 3.78 -6.15
CA PHE A 41 4.87 2.41 -6.34
C PHE A 41 4.08 1.63 -7.39
N ALA A 42 2.88 2.08 -7.76
CA ALA A 42 2.16 1.49 -8.89
C ALA A 42 2.88 1.75 -10.23
N VAL A 43 3.64 2.85 -10.33
CA VAL A 43 4.48 3.18 -11.50
C VAL A 43 5.82 2.44 -11.43
N GLU A 44 6.38 2.27 -10.22
CA GLU A 44 7.66 1.60 -9.97
C GLU A 44 7.53 0.40 -9.02
N PRO A 45 6.80 -0.67 -9.40
CA PRO A 45 6.46 -1.77 -8.49
C PRO A 45 7.68 -2.53 -7.97
N LEU A 46 8.80 -2.52 -8.70
CA LEU A 46 10.05 -3.16 -8.25
C LEU A 46 10.67 -2.45 -7.05
N ARG A 47 10.52 -1.14 -6.89
CA ARG A 47 11.04 -0.43 -5.70
C ARG A 47 10.29 -0.79 -4.44
N MET A 48 8.99 -1.08 -4.56
CA MET A 48 8.21 -1.60 -3.45
C MET A 48 8.72 -2.97 -2.98
N LEU A 49 9.20 -3.80 -3.92
CA LEU A 49 9.74 -5.12 -3.61
C LEU A 49 11.07 -5.01 -2.83
N THR A 50 11.90 -4.01 -3.10
CA THR A 50 13.28 -3.93 -2.58
C THR A 50 13.43 -3.01 -1.37
N GLU A 51 12.81 -1.84 -1.39
CA GLU A 51 13.05 -0.77 -0.40
C GLU A 51 11.95 -0.68 0.68
N HIS A 52 10.74 -1.16 0.37
CA HIS A 52 9.56 -0.91 1.20
C HIS A 52 8.72 -2.18 1.45
N ALA A 53 9.34 -3.36 1.44
CA ALA A 53 8.67 -4.65 1.58
C ALA A 53 7.76 -4.74 2.83
N ARG A 54 8.29 -4.36 4.01
CA ARG A 54 7.51 -4.36 5.26
C ARG A 54 6.30 -3.43 5.22
N HIS A 55 6.44 -2.26 4.59
CA HIS A 55 5.34 -1.30 4.47
C HIS A 55 4.23 -1.85 3.55
N LYS A 56 4.60 -2.49 2.45
CA LYS A 56 3.67 -3.21 1.57
C LYS A 56 2.94 -4.33 2.31
N GLU A 57 3.65 -5.14 3.11
CA GLU A 57 3.05 -6.24 3.89
C GLU A 57 1.96 -5.72 4.82
N LEU A 58 2.23 -4.66 5.59
CA LEU A 58 1.22 -4.02 6.44
C LEU A 58 0.01 -3.54 5.62
N CYS A 59 0.23 -2.94 4.44
CA CYS A 59 -0.87 -2.54 3.57
C CYS A 59 -1.68 -3.73 3.04
N LEU A 60 -1.03 -4.86 2.71
CA LEU A 60 -1.68 -6.09 2.25
C LEU A 60 -2.54 -6.72 3.36
N GLU A 61 -2.00 -6.82 4.58
CA GLU A 61 -2.70 -7.35 5.75
C GLU A 61 -3.97 -6.53 6.06
N ASN A 62 -3.92 -5.23 5.79
CA ASN A 62 -5.02 -4.29 6.00
C ASN A 62 -5.93 -4.11 4.77
N GLY A 63 -5.74 -4.93 3.72
CA GLY A 63 -6.62 -4.97 2.55
C GLY A 63 -6.55 -3.74 1.65
N ASN A 64 -5.41 -3.05 1.61
CA ASN A 64 -5.17 -1.90 0.75
C ASN A 64 -5.28 -2.31 -0.75
N PRO A 65 -6.18 -1.70 -1.53
CA PRO A 65 -6.39 -2.08 -2.93
C PRO A 65 -5.18 -1.80 -3.84
N GLU A 66 -4.39 -0.76 -3.55
CA GLU A 66 -3.18 -0.43 -4.30
C GLU A 66 -2.04 -1.39 -3.97
N ALA A 67 -1.92 -1.83 -2.71
CA ALA A 67 -0.94 -2.84 -2.31
C ALA A 67 -1.21 -4.17 -3.03
N HIS A 68 -2.48 -4.59 -3.08
CA HIS A 68 -2.89 -5.76 -3.85
C HIS A 68 -2.66 -5.60 -5.36
N TYR A 69 -2.78 -4.39 -5.91
CA TYR A 69 -2.43 -4.16 -7.32
C TYR A 69 -0.95 -4.43 -7.57
N ILE A 70 -0.09 -3.80 -6.77
CA ILE A 70 1.38 -3.91 -6.88
C ILE A 70 1.82 -5.36 -6.68
N GLU A 71 1.34 -6.04 -5.63
CA GLU A 71 1.65 -7.45 -5.40
C GLU A 71 1.15 -8.34 -6.54
N GLY A 72 -0.02 -8.02 -7.11
CA GLY A 72 -0.56 -8.67 -8.29
C GLY A 72 0.38 -8.58 -9.50
N LEU A 73 0.93 -7.38 -9.77
CA LEU A 73 1.92 -7.17 -10.83
C LEU A 73 3.20 -7.97 -10.60
N LEU A 74 3.74 -7.91 -9.38
CA LEU A 74 4.98 -8.61 -9.02
C LEU A 74 4.81 -10.12 -9.17
N GLN A 75 3.77 -10.70 -8.57
CA GLN A 75 3.51 -12.13 -8.66
C GLN A 75 3.28 -12.59 -10.10
N PHE A 76 2.45 -11.86 -10.86
CA PHE A 76 2.07 -12.28 -12.21
C PHE A 76 3.22 -12.14 -13.23
N PHE A 77 3.91 -10.99 -13.24
CA PHE A 77 4.87 -10.65 -14.29
C PHE A 77 6.33 -10.88 -13.90
N VAL A 78 6.69 -10.68 -12.62
CA VAL A 78 8.08 -10.79 -12.17
C VAL A 78 8.37 -12.21 -11.67
N HIS A 79 7.57 -12.69 -10.72
CA HIS A 79 7.76 -14.02 -10.12
C HIS A 79 7.17 -15.15 -10.97
N LYS A 80 6.34 -14.83 -11.97
CA LYS A 80 5.65 -15.77 -12.88
C LYS A 80 4.66 -16.70 -12.16
N GLU A 81 4.24 -16.34 -10.95
CA GLU A 81 3.23 -17.02 -10.13
C GLU A 81 1.82 -16.54 -10.53
N LYS A 82 1.39 -16.91 -11.74
CA LYS A 82 0.17 -16.37 -12.39
C LYS A 82 -1.08 -16.44 -11.50
N GLN A 83 -1.29 -17.55 -10.79
CA GLN A 83 -2.50 -17.72 -9.96
C GLN A 83 -2.49 -16.80 -8.74
N ARG A 84 -1.35 -16.66 -8.06
CA ARG A 84 -1.19 -15.72 -6.94
C ARG A 84 -1.38 -14.28 -7.40
N GLY A 85 -0.79 -13.93 -8.55
CA GLY A 85 -0.99 -12.62 -9.18
C GLY A 85 -2.45 -12.33 -9.46
N LEU A 86 -3.21 -13.28 -10.03
CA LEU A 86 -4.64 -13.11 -10.28
C LEU A 86 -5.47 -12.95 -8.99
N ILE A 87 -5.12 -13.63 -7.91
CA ILE A 87 -5.81 -13.47 -6.61
C ILE A 87 -5.67 -12.04 -6.10
N HIS A 88 -4.45 -11.49 -6.11
CA HIS A 88 -4.21 -10.12 -5.67
C HIS A 88 -4.83 -9.08 -6.62
N LEU A 89 -4.73 -9.26 -7.94
CA LEU A 89 -5.40 -8.39 -8.90
C LEU A 89 -6.92 -8.39 -8.71
N ARG A 90 -7.53 -9.54 -8.38
CA ARG A 90 -8.96 -9.62 -8.03
C ARG A 90 -9.27 -8.85 -6.75
N GLN A 91 -8.43 -8.97 -5.71
CA GLN A 91 -8.62 -8.24 -4.45
C GLN A 91 -8.56 -6.72 -4.69
N SER A 92 -7.55 -6.28 -5.44
CA SER A 92 -7.41 -4.88 -5.87
C SER A 92 -8.65 -4.38 -6.63
N ALA A 93 -9.11 -5.14 -7.62
CA ALA A 93 -10.30 -4.81 -8.41
C ALA A 93 -11.58 -4.79 -7.55
N THR A 94 -11.68 -5.65 -6.54
CA THR A 94 -12.81 -5.69 -5.62
C THR A 94 -12.80 -4.51 -4.64
N GLY A 95 -11.61 -4.04 -4.28
CA GLY A 95 -11.39 -2.82 -3.49
C GLY A 95 -11.51 -1.52 -4.28
N ASN A 96 -12.18 -1.53 -5.43
CA ASN A 96 -12.40 -0.37 -6.30
C ASN A 96 -11.15 0.31 -6.88
N ASN A 97 -10.02 -0.40 -6.98
CA ASN A 97 -8.85 0.12 -7.68
C ASN A 97 -9.05 0.04 -9.21
N ALA A 98 -9.06 1.18 -9.90
CA ALA A 98 -9.30 1.23 -11.35
C ALA A 98 -8.27 0.43 -12.16
N ASN A 99 -6.97 0.53 -11.82
CA ASN A 99 -5.92 -0.22 -12.51
C ASN A 99 -6.08 -1.74 -12.28
N GLY A 100 -6.43 -2.14 -11.06
CA GLY A 100 -6.77 -3.51 -10.70
C GLY A 100 -7.96 -4.04 -11.48
N MET A 101 -9.05 -3.26 -11.58
CA MET A 101 -10.23 -3.63 -12.38
C MET A 101 -9.89 -3.80 -13.86
N TYR A 102 -9.15 -2.85 -14.43
CA TYR A 102 -8.76 -2.87 -15.83
C TYR A 102 -7.92 -4.11 -16.15
N LEU A 103 -6.82 -4.29 -15.41
CA LEU A 103 -5.90 -5.40 -15.67
C LEU A 103 -6.53 -6.75 -15.36
N TYR A 104 -7.22 -6.90 -14.22
CA TYR A 104 -7.93 -8.14 -13.91
C TYR A 104 -8.99 -8.45 -14.95
N GLY A 105 -9.78 -7.44 -15.36
CA GLY A 105 -10.80 -7.56 -16.41
C GLY A 105 -10.21 -8.10 -17.72
N LEU A 106 -9.13 -7.48 -18.22
CA LEU A 106 -8.44 -7.92 -19.43
C LEU A 106 -7.88 -9.34 -19.32
N LEU A 107 -7.23 -9.67 -18.21
CA LEU A 107 -6.70 -11.02 -17.98
C LEU A 107 -7.81 -12.07 -17.94
N MET A 108 -8.99 -11.73 -17.39
CA MET A 108 -10.13 -12.63 -17.41
C MET A 108 -10.68 -12.85 -18.81
N LEU A 109 -10.73 -11.82 -19.65
CA LEU A 109 -11.09 -11.96 -21.06
C LEU A 109 -10.10 -12.86 -21.80
N ALA A 110 -8.79 -12.65 -21.59
CA ALA A 110 -7.73 -13.46 -22.22
C ALA A 110 -7.79 -14.94 -21.80
N LYS A 111 -8.36 -15.24 -20.62
CA LYS A 111 -8.61 -16.62 -20.13
C LYS A 111 -9.98 -17.16 -20.53
N CYS A 112 -10.68 -16.52 -21.47
CA CYS A 112 -12.03 -16.86 -21.92
C CYS A 112 -13.12 -16.75 -20.84
N HIS A 113 -12.85 -16.10 -19.71
CA HIS A 113 -13.84 -15.85 -18.66
C HIS A 113 -14.60 -14.54 -18.95
N TYR A 114 -15.30 -14.51 -20.08
CA TYR A 114 -15.94 -13.32 -20.64
C TYR A 114 -16.83 -12.56 -19.64
N ARG A 115 -17.73 -13.27 -18.96
CA ARG A 115 -18.67 -12.66 -17.99
C ARG A 115 -17.93 -11.93 -16.88
N THR A 116 -16.86 -12.53 -16.35
CA THR A 116 -16.05 -11.92 -15.28
C THR A 116 -15.27 -10.72 -15.82
N GLY A 117 -14.63 -10.86 -16.99
CA GLY A 117 -13.88 -9.77 -17.59
C GLY A 117 -14.75 -8.55 -17.87
N LYS A 118 -15.88 -8.75 -18.55
CA LYS A 118 -16.88 -7.70 -18.82
C LYS A 118 -17.35 -7.03 -17.53
N LYS A 119 -17.72 -7.81 -16.50
CA LYS A 119 -18.19 -7.30 -15.21
C LYS A 119 -17.22 -6.29 -14.58
N TYR A 120 -15.91 -6.54 -14.64
CA TYR A 120 -14.93 -5.62 -14.05
C TYR A 120 -14.62 -4.42 -14.96
N LEU A 121 -14.66 -4.59 -16.27
CA LEU A 121 -14.46 -3.47 -17.21
C LEU A 121 -15.65 -2.52 -17.25
N ASP A 122 -16.88 -3.01 -17.12
CA ASP A 122 -18.10 -2.17 -17.06
C ASP A 122 -18.09 -1.22 -15.83
N LYS A 123 -17.36 -1.56 -14.77
CA LYS A 123 -17.22 -0.70 -13.57
C LYS A 123 -16.34 0.52 -13.77
N LEU A 124 -15.64 0.61 -14.90
CA LEU A 124 -14.74 1.73 -15.23
C LEU A 124 -15.44 2.84 -16.04
N GLN A 125 -16.71 2.66 -16.38
CA GLN A 125 -17.57 3.62 -17.09
C GLN A 125 -18.34 4.48 -16.10
#